data_AF-A0A1G7VA59-F1
#
_entry.id   AF-A0A1G7VA59-F1
#
_cell.length_a   1.000
_cell.length_b   1.000
_cell.length_c   1.000
_cell.angle_alpha   90.00
_cell.angle_beta   90.00
_cell.angle_gamma   90.00
#
_symmetry.space_group_name_H-M   'P 1'
#
loop_
_entity.id
_entity.type
_entity.pdbx_description
1 polymer ?
#
loop_
_entity_poly.entity_id
_entity_poly.type
_entity_poly.pdbx_seq_one_letter_code
_entity_poly.pdbx_strand_id
1 'polypeptide(L)'
;MIGASVEATPLPALREAEIDIAVTYGDPNDYSRVGFALVTEAFIPVPFKLQYPEGWLAQSLTEAEITPLKGAVQCVEAFNDPAFW
;
A
#
# COMPACT_ATOMS: atom_id res chain seq x y z
N MET A 1 3.70 10.58 10.18
CA MET A 1 4.23 9.20 10.16
C MET A 1 3.69 8.56 8.90
N ILE A 2 4.54 7.98 8.06
CA ILE A 2 4.09 7.33 6.82
C ILE A 2 3.57 5.94 7.21
N GLY A 3 2.26 5.83 7.44
CA GLY A 3 1.62 4.59 7.84
C GLY A 3 1.21 3.77 6.62
N ALA A 4 2.02 2.81 6.21
CA ALA A 4 1.59 1.75 5.32
C ALA A 4 0.89 0.66 6.16
N SER A 5 -0.44 0.73 6.26
CA SER A 5 -1.21 -0.34 6.91
C SER A 5 -1.64 -1.38 5.88
N VAL A 6 -0.99 -2.55 5.91
CA VAL A 6 -1.50 -3.79 5.32
C VAL A 6 -2.26 -4.52 6.41
N GLU A 7 -3.41 -3.98 6.79
CA GLU A 7 -4.44 -4.76 7.46
C GLU A 7 -5.70 -4.56 6.63
N ALA A 8 -6.54 -5.58 6.54
CA ALA A 8 -7.87 -5.47 5.94
C ALA A 8 -8.81 -4.61 6.81
N THR A 9 -8.31 -3.48 7.32
CA THR A 9 -9.07 -2.44 7.98
C THR A 9 -9.99 -1.83 6.94
N PRO A 10 -11.31 -1.72 7.21
CA PRO A 10 -12.22 -1.07 6.30
C PRO A 10 -11.68 0.33 5.95
N LEU A 11 -11.59 0.64 4.65
CA LEU A 11 -11.14 1.94 4.13
C LEU A 11 -11.68 3.16 4.90
N PRO A 12 -12.93 3.18 5.41
CA PRO A 12 -13.42 4.28 6.23
C PRO A 12 -12.62 4.52 7.53
N ALA A 13 -12.20 3.46 8.22
CA ALA A 13 -11.46 3.57 9.48
C ALA A 13 -10.01 4.06 9.27
N LEU A 14 -9.42 3.82 8.10
CA LEU A 14 -8.10 4.34 7.76
C LEU A 14 -8.13 5.86 7.49
N ARG A 15 -9.25 6.40 6.97
CA ARG A 15 -9.40 7.86 6.77
C ARG A 15 -9.45 8.64 8.08
N GLU A 16 -9.94 8.02 9.17
CA GLU A 16 -9.99 8.65 10.49
C GLU A 16 -8.62 8.72 11.18
N ALA A 17 -7.64 7.95 10.71
CA ALA A 17 -6.30 7.85 11.32
C ALA A 17 -5.25 8.81 10.73
N GLU A 18 -5.66 9.87 10.02
CA GLU A 18 -4.76 10.80 9.30
C GLU A 18 -3.79 10.08 8.34
N ILE A 19 -4.21 8.94 7.76
CA ILE A 19 -3.43 8.20 6.77
C ILE A 19 -3.76 8.73 5.38
N ASP A 20 -2.76 9.22 4.66
CA ASP A 20 -2.94 9.83 3.34
C ASP A 20 -3.05 8.78 2.21
N ILE A 21 -2.36 7.64 2.36
CA ILE A 21 -2.17 6.64 1.30
C ILE A 21 -2.30 5.22 1.89
N ALA A 22 -3.10 4.38 1.23
CA ALA A 22 -3.12 2.94 1.46
C ALA A 22 -2.28 2.24 0.40
N VAL A 23 -1.48 1.25 0.81
CA VAL A 23 -0.66 0.44 -0.09
C VAL A 23 -0.93 -1.03 0.22
N THR A 24 -1.04 -1.85 -0.82
CA THR A 24 -1.35 -3.28 -0.69
C THR A 24 -0.51 -4.10 -1.67
N TYR A 25 -0.37 -5.38 -1.35
CA TYR A 25 0.21 -6.38 -2.21
C TYR A 25 -0.81 -7.51 -2.46
N GLY A 26 -1.25 -7.69 -3.70
CA GLY A 26 -2.29 -8.67 -4.03
C GLY A 26 -2.79 -8.58 -5.48
N ASP A 27 -3.87 -9.29 -5.81
CA ASP A 27 -4.37 -9.37 -7.20
C ASP A 27 -4.97 -8.03 -7.68
N PRO A 28 -4.43 -7.42 -8.75
CA PRO A 28 -4.99 -6.20 -9.33
C PRO A 28 -6.46 -6.32 -9.73
N ASN A 29 -6.93 -7.50 -10.12
CA ASN A 29 -8.31 -7.74 -10.52
C ASN A 29 -9.31 -7.58 -9.37
N ASP A 30 -8.86 -7.76 -8.13
CA ASP A 30 -9.67 -7.58 -6.93
C ASP A 30 -9.59 -6.12 -6.44
N TYR A 31 -8.38 -5.60 -6.26
CA TYR A 31 -8.15 -4.30 -5.64
C TYR A 31 -8.45 -3.10 -6.56
N SER A 32 -8.34 -3.26 -7.88
CA SER A 32 -8.74 -2.21 -8.83
C SER A 32 -10.23 -1.85 -8.73
N ARG A 33 -11.07 -2.80 -8.29
CA ARG A 33 -12.51 -2.61 -8.10
C ARG A 33 -12.83 -1.61 -7.00
N VAL A 34 -11.94 -1.44 -6.04
CA VAL A 34 -12.11 -0.52 -4.91
C VAL A 34 -11.21 0.72 -5.01
N GLY A 35 -10.57 0.92 -6.16
CA GLY A 35 -9.85 2.16 -6.51
C GLY A 35 -8.35 2.15 -6.26
N PHE A 36 -7.75 0.97 -6.03
CA PHE A 36 -6.29 0.84 -6.05
C PHE A 36 -5.75 0.82 -7.48
N ALA A 37 -4.56 1.38 -7.66
CA ALA A 37 -3.86 1.42 -8.93
C ALA A 37 -2.44 0.87 -8.79
N LEU A 38 -1.92 0.30 -9.88
CA LEU A 38 -0.54 -0.17 -10.01
C LEU A 38 0.44 0.97 -9.74
N VAL A 39 1.42 0.68 -8.89
CA VAL A 39 2.54 1.57 -8.59
C VAL A 39 3.85 0.81 -8.72
N THR A 40 4.94 1.54 -8.93
CA THR A 40 6.27 0.94 -9.04
C THR A 40 7.04 1.07 -7.73
N GLU A 41 8.03 0.19 -7.51
CA GLU A 41 8.95 0.30 -6.37
C GLU A 41 9.69 1.64 -6.32
N ALA A 42 9.90 2.27 -7.48
CA ALA A 42 10.51 3.59 -7.59
C ALA A 42 9.56 4.72 -7.15
N PHE A 43 8.25 4.49 -7.24
CA PHE A 43 7.22 5.45 -6.85
C PHE A 43 6.86 5.31 -5.37
N ILE A 44 6.68 4.07 -4.89
CA ILE A 44 6.51 3.72 -3.48
C ILE A 44 7.46 2.56 -3.17
N PRO A 45 8.46 2.75 -2.29
CA PRO A 45 9.39 1.70 -1.92
C PRO A 45 8.67 0.50 -1.30
N VAL A 46 9.21 -0.69 -1.56
CA VAL A 46 8.71 -1.95 -0.99
C VAL A 46 9.51 -2.32 0.27
N PRO A 47 8.86 -2.89 1.30
CA PRO A 47 9.58 -3.36 2.49
C PRO A 47 10.39 -4.64 2.21
N PHE A 48 9.95 -5.46 1.25
CA PHE A 48 10.62 -6.68 0.82
C PHE A 48 10.55 -6.83 -0.71
N LYS A 49 11.36 -7.73 -1.26
CA LYS A 49 11.36 -8.03 -2.70
C LYS A 49 10.04 -8.67 -3.10
N LEU A 50 9.39 -8.13 -4.12
CA LEU A 50 8.14 -8.67 -4.65
C LEU A 50 8.37 -9.92 -5.52
N GLN A 51 7.54 -10.94 -5.32
CA GLN A 51 7.40 -12.08 -6.24
C GLN A 51 6.63 -11.69 -7.51
N TYR A 52 5.61 -10.85 -7.38
CA TYR A 52 4.74 -10.39 -8.46
C TYR A 52 4.72 -8.86 -8.51
N PRO A 53 5.56 -8.20 -9.33
CA PRO A 53 5.62 -6.73 -9.38
C PRO A 53 4.27 -6.05 -9.67
N GLU A 54 3.39 -6.72 -10.41
CA GLU A 54 2.02 -6.27 -10.68
C GLU A 54 1.12 -6.31 -9.44
N GLY A 55 1.51 -7.01 -8.37
CA GLY A 55 0.74 -7.03 -7.14
C GLY A 55 0.85 -5.75 -6.33
N TRP A 56 1.78 -4.85 -6.66
CA TRP A 56 2.04 -3.63 -5.89
C TRP A 56 1.09 -2.50 -6.28
N LEU A 57 0.20 -2.17 -5.34
CA LEU A 57 -0.97 -1.34 -5.62
C LEU A 57 -1.12 -0.28 -4.52
N ALA A 58 -1.54 0.92 -4.89
CA ALA A 58 -1.80 2.00 -3.93
C ALA A 58 -3.08 2.77 -4.25
N GLN A 59 -3.65 3.38 -3.22
CA GLN A 59 -4.83 4.24 -3.30
C GLN A 59 -4.64 5.45 -2.38
N SER A 60 -4.95 6.65 -2.90
CA SER A 60 -5.06 7.83 -2.04
C SER A 60 -6.33 7.72 -1.20
N LEU A 61 -6.20 7.95 0.11
CA LEU A 61 -7.34 8.01 1.02
C LEU A 61 -7.91 9.43 1.15
N THR A 62 -7.23 10.40 0.54
CA THR A 62 -7.64 11.80 0.46
C THR A 62 -8.05 12.16 -0.98
N GLU A 63 -8.43 13.42 -1.22
CA GLU A 63 -8.66 13.94 -2.58
C GLU A 63 -7.35 14.30 -3.31
N ALA A 64 -6.20 14.22 -2.65
CA ALA A 64 -4.91 14.53 -3.24
C ALA A 64 -4.38 13.37 -4.08
N GLU A 65 -3.67 13.70 -5.17
CA GLU A 65 -2.89 12.70 -5.90
C GLU A 65 -1.74 12.17 -5.05
N ILE A 66 -1.42 10.90 -5.22
CA ILE A 66 -0.26 10.29 -4.58
C ILE A 66 1.01 10.90 -5.20
N THR A 67 1.92 11.36 -4.37
CA THR A 67 3.26 11.79 -4.80
C THR A 67 4.30 10.71 -4.50
N PRO A 68 5.42 10.62 -5.26
CA PRO A 68 6.46 9.65 -4.99
C PRO A 68 6.95 9.70 -3.54
N LEU A 69 6.89 8.56 -2.86
CA LEU A 69 7.31 8.44 -1.47
C LEU A 69 8.80 8.13 -1.39
N LYS A 70 9.46 8.69 -0.38
CA LYS A 70 10.88 8.46 -0.09
C LYS A 70 11.05 8.03 1.35
N GLY A 71 12.00 7.12 1.58
CA GLY A 71 12.35 6.62 2.91
C GLY A 71 12.04 5.15 3.08
N ALA A 72 12.32 4.63 4.28
CA ALA A 72 12.03 3.25 4.63
C ALA A 72 10.52 3.06 4.77
N VAL A 73 9.99 2.04 4.10
CA VAL A 73 8.62 1.57 4.27
C VAL A 73 8.66 0.40 5.24
N GLN A 74 7.79 0.43 6.23
CA GLN A 74 7.63 -0.65 7.20
C GLN A 74 6.22 -1.18 7.07
N CYS A 75 6.08 -2.49 7.12
CA CYS A 75 4.78 -3.12 7.21
C CYS A 75 4.42 -3.41 8.65
N VAL A 76 3.12 -3.58 8.90
CA VAL A 76 2.63 -4.07 10.19
C VAL A 76 3.26 -5.42 10.49
N GLU A 77 3.42 -5.74 11.77
CA GLU A 77 4.18 -6.91 12.23
C GLU A 77 3.68 -8.22 11.61
N ALA A 78 2.37 -8.36 11.41
CA ALA A 78 1.74 -9.52 10.78
C ALA A 78 2.19 -9.77 9.32
N PHE A 79 2.61 -8.73 8.61
CA PHE A 79 3.11 -8.80 7.23
C PHE A 79 4.61 -8.52 7.13
N ASN A 80 5.32 -8.47 8.27
CA ASN A 80 6.77 -8.27 8.33
C ASN A 80 7.55 -9.58 8.16
N ASP A 81 7.10 -10.45 7.26
CA ASP A 81 7.75 -11.71 6.88
C ASP A 81 7.89 -11.76 5.35
N PRO A 82 9.12 -11.87 4.80
CA PRO A 82 9.37 -11.94 3.37
C PRO A 82 8.60 -13.05 2.63
N ALA A 83 8.13 -14.10 3.31
CA ALA A 83 7.39 -15.18 2.68
C ALA A 83 6.04 -14.75 2.08
N PHE A 84 5.51 -13.59 2.50
CA PHE A 84 4.25 -13.04 2.00
C PHE A 84 4.40 -12.06 0.83
N TRP A 85 5.64 -11.76 0.41
CA TRP A 85 5.98 -10.73 -0.59
C TRP A 85 6.52 -11.34 -1.87
#